data_AF-A0A918GU73-F1
#
_entry.id   AF-A0A918GU73-F1
#
_cell.length_a   1.000
_cell.length_b   1.000
_cell.length_c   1.000
_cell.angle_alpha   90.00
_cell.angle_beta   90.00
_cell.angle_gamma   90.00
#
_symmetry.space_group_name_H-M   'P 1'
#
loop_
_entity.id
_entity.type
_entity.pdbx_description
1 polymer ?
#
loop_
_entity_poly.entity_id
_entity_poly.type
_entity_poly.pdbx_seq_one_letter_code
_entity_poly.pdbx_strand_id
1 'polypeptide(L)'
;MTLRGIGAVVAVVGMLVSGCSSTDRRDAVIERIKADPGMADAPQAAVDCIADWYAEHASDAEYERFVAGEPAEDTEPQAGVVECVKQAM
;
A
#
# COMPACT_ATOMS: atom_id res chain seq x y z
N MET A 1 38.47 9.34 -14.05
CA MET A 1 37.53 10.34 -13.51
C MET A 1 36.26 10.27 -14.35
N THR A 2 35.30 9.46 -13.93
CA THR A 2 34.05 9.17 -14.66
C THR A 2 32.92 10.09 -14.19
N LEU A 3 31.94 10.31 -15.07
CA LEU A 3 30.91 11.35 -14.99
C LEU A 3 30.08 11.22 -13.70
N ARG A 4 29.95 12.29 -12.91
CA ARG A 4 28.89 13.34 -13.02
C ARG A 4 27.48 12.76 -12.95
N GLY A 5 26.79 13.06 -11.86
CA GLY A 5 25.58 12.37 -11.44
C GLY A 5 24.29 12.76 -12.15
N ILE A 6 23.35 11.82 -12.05
CA ILE A 6 21.91 11.92 -12.22
C ILE A 6 21.39 11.08 -11.05
N GLY A 7 20.48 11.50 -10.18
CA GLY A 7 19.60 12.67 -10.16
C GLY A 7 18.47 12.22 -9.24
N ALA A 8 18.41 12.75 -8.02
CA ALA A 8 17.54 12.20 -6.98
C ALA A 8 16.07 12.27 -7.41
N VAL A 9 15.43 11.11 -7.56
CA VAL A 9 13.97 11.03 -7.79
C VAL A 9 13.29 11.27 -6.45
N VAL A 10 13.21 12.54 -6.07
CA VAL A 10 12.34 13.01 -4.99
C VAL A 10 10.92 12.96 -5.54
N ALA A 11 10.21 11.86 -5.26
CA ALA A 11 8.79 11.74 -5.55
C ALA A 11 7.99 12.67 -4.61
N VAL A 12 7.90 13.95 -4.98
CA VAL A 12 7.02 14.93 -4.32
C VAL A 12 5.57 14.59 -4.70
N VAL A 13 4.92 13.74 -3.91
CA VAL A 13 3.47 13.56 -3.98
C VAL A 13 2.83 14.57 -3.02
N GLY A 14 2.51 15.74 -3.56
CA GLY A 14 2.00 16.88 -2.79
C GLY A 14 0.48 16.94 -2.73
N MET A 15 -0.05 16.77 -1.51
CA MET A 15 -1.03 17.69 -0.92
C MET A 15 -2.34 17.94 -1.70
N LEU A 16 -3.21 16.94 -1.70
CA LEU A 16 -4.67 17.05 -1.58
C LEU A 16 -5.15 15.91 -0.66
N VAL A 17 -6.29 15.95 0.03
CA VAL A 17 -7.35 16.97 0.09
C VAL A 17 -7.50 17.54 1.54
N SER A 18 -8.72 17.73 2.04
CA SER A 18 -9.10 17.71 3.46
C SER A 18 -10.49 17.09 3.57
N GLY A 19 -10.62 15.94 4.22
CA GLY A 19 -11.94 15.36 4.54
C GLY A 19 -12.26 13.94 4.06
N CYS A 20 -11.29 13.06 3.78
CA CYS A 20 -11.57 11.63 3.56
C CYS A 20 -10.42 10.68 3.93
N SER A 21 -9.78 10.90 5.09
CA SER A 21 -8.57 10.17 5.52
C SER A 21 -8.59 8.64 5.33
N SER A 22 -9.72 7.97 5.50
CA SER A 22 -9.85 6.52 5.26
C SER A 22 -9.95 6.16 3.77
N THR A 23 -10.68 6.94 2.98
CA THR A 23 -10.78 6.76 1.51
C THR A 23 -9.44 7.07 0.84
N ASP A 24 -8.78 8.15 1.25
CA ASP A 24 -7.45 8.53 0.74
C ASP A 24 -6.42 7.42 1.03
N ARG A 25 -6.47 6.80 2.23
CA ARG A 25 -5.64 5.62 2.57
C ARG A 25 -5.98 4.40 1.73
N ARG A 26 -7.27 4.09 1.60
CA ARG A 26 -7.78 2.94 0.85
C ARG A 26 -7.28 2.97 -0.59
N ASP A 27 -7.45 4.10 -1.27
CA ASP A 27 -7.09 4.22 -2.69
C ASP A 27 -5.57 4.12 -2.88
N ALA A 28 -4.76 4.73 -2.00
CA ALA A 28 -3.30 4.60 -2.02
C ALA A 28 -2.82 3.14 -1.82
N VAL A 29 -3.51 2.35 -0.99
CA VAL A 29 -3.23 0.92 -0.82
C VAL A 29 -3.57 0.14 -2.08
N ILE A 30 -4.70 0.43 -2.73
CA ILE A 30 -5.09 -0.19 -4.02
C ILE A 30 -4.06 0.11 -5.11
N GLU A 31 -3.61 1.37 -5.22
CA GLU A 31 -2.57 1.75 -6.18
C GLU A 31 -1.26 1.01 -5.91
N ARG A 32 -0.83 0.91 -4.64
CA ARG A 32 0.39 0.19 -4.26
C ARG A 32 0.32 -1.31 -4.55
N ILE A 33 -0.83 -1.95 -4.34
CA ILE A 33 -1.05 -3.37 -4.67
C ILE A 33 -1.00 -3.58 -6.19
N LYS A 34 -1.68 -2.72 -6.96
CA LYS A 34 -1.69 -2.80 -8.44
C LYS A 34 -0.35 -2.47 -9.08
N ALA A 35 0.48 -1.67 -8.41
CA ALA A 35 1.86 -1.41 -8.81
C ALA A 35 2.82 -2.57 -8.49
N ASP A 36 2.40 -3.55 -7.69
CA ASP A 36 3.24 -4.70 -7.33
C ASP A 36 3.16 -5.82 -8.37
N PRO A 37 4.27 -6.20 -9.04
CA PRO A 37 4.26 -7.29 -10.02
C PRO A 37 3.84 -8.64 -9.44
N GLY A 38 4.00 -8.86 -8.13
CA GLY A 38 3.56 -10.07 -7.46
C GLY A 38 2.06 -10.14 -7.15
N MET A 39 1.36 -8.99 -7.24
CA MET A 39 -0.07 -8.86 -6.91
C MET A 39 -0.90 -8.29 -8.07
N ALA A 40 -0.30 -8.07 -9.25
CA ALA A 40 -0.96 -7.47 -10.41
C ALA A 40 -2.20 -8.25 -10.90
N ASP A 41 -2.17 -9.58 -10.76
CA ASP A 41 -3.29 -10.49 -11.12
C ASP A 41 -4.19 -10.84 -9.90
N ALA A 42 -4.03 -10.15 -8.76
CA ALA A 42 -4.85 -10.42 -7.57
C ALA A 42 -6.35 -10.12 -7.86
N PRO A 43 -7.28 -10.99 -7.41
CA PRO A 43 -8.71 -10.72 -7.56
C PRO A 43 -9.10 -9.37 -6.95
N GLN A 44 -9.84 -8.54 -7.69
CA GLN A 44 -10.20 -7.18 -7.26
C GLN A 44 -10.88 -7.18 -5.88
N ALA A 45 -11.71 -8.18 -5.56
CA ALA A 45 -12.30 -8.34 -4.24
C ALA A 45 -11.26 -8.51 -3.12
N ALA A 46 -10.15 -9.23 -3.35
CA ALA A 46 -9.07 -9.36 -2.39
C ALA A 46 -8.27 -8.05 -2.25
N VAL A 47 -8.07 -7.32 -3.35
CA VAL A 47 -7.45 -5.99 -3.35
C VAL A 47 -8.27 -5.00 -2.54
N ASP A 48 -9.60 -4.98 -2.73
CA ASP A 48 -10.53 -4.16 -1.95
C ASP A 48 -10.51 -4.54 -0.46
N CYS A 49 -10.54 -5.84 -0.14
CA CYS A 49 -10.50 -6.33 1.25
C CYS A 49 -9.22 -5.88 2.00
N ILE A 50 -8.05 -5.96 1.35
CA ILE A 50 -6.78 -5.50 1.92
C ILE A 50 -6.83 -3.97 2.11
N ALA A 51 -7.36 -3.22 1.15
CA ALA A 51 -7.45 -1.77 1.22
C ALA A 51 -8.40 -1.28 2.33
N ASP A 52 -9.54 -1.93 2.51
CA ASP A 52 -10.47 -1.66 3.60
C ASP A 52 -9.80 -1.95 4.96
N TRP A 53 -9.10 -3.09 5.09
CA TRP A 53 -8.36 -3.43 6.30
C TRP A 53 -7.29 -2.39 6.66
N TYR A 54 -6.50 -1.93 5.68
CA TYR A 54 -5.49 -0.88 5.92
C TYR A 54 -6.11 0.50 6.24
N ALA A 55 -7.30 0.80 5.72
CA ALA A 55 -8.01 2.05 6.00
C ALA A 55 -8.64 2.09 7.41
N GLU A 56 -9.00 0.93 7.97
CA GLU A 56 -9.69 0.81 9.26
C GLU A 56 -8.82 0.32 10.43
N HIS A 57 -7.76 -0.46 10.18
CA HIS A 57 -7.05 -1.22 11.22
C HIS A 57 -5.53 -1.04 11.27
N ALA A 58 -4.88 -0.69 10.15
CA ALA A 58 -3.44 -0.45 10.15
C ALA A 58 -3.08 0.80 10.98
N SER A 59 -2.02 0.73 11.77
CA SER A 59 -1.41 1.93 12.36
C SER A 59 -0.80 2.81 11.27
N ASP A 60 -0.62 4.09 11.59
CA ASP A 60 -0.05 5.07 10.66
C ASP A 60 1.31 4.63 10.10
N ALA A 61 2.16 4.04 10.95
CA ALA A 61 3.46 3.52 10.56
C ALA A 61 3.38 2.29 9.64
N GLU A 62 2.44 1.36 9.88
CA GLU A 62 2.24 0.20 9.01
C GLU A 62 1.71 0.62 7.64
N TYR A 63 0.79 1.58 7.60
CA TYR A 63 0.30 2.18 6.36
C TYR A 63 1.44 2.89 5.60
N GLU A 64 2.19 3.78 6.25
CA GLU A 64 3.26 4.56 5.61
C GLU A 64 4.34 3.66 5.00
N ARG A 65 4.75 2.60 5.71
CA ARG A 65 5.74 1.63 5.21
C ARG A 65 5.21 0.79 4.05
N PHE A 66 3.94 0.38 4.11
CA PHE A 66 3.29 -0.34 3.02
C PHE A 66 3.26 0.49 1.74
N VAL A 67 2.77 1.74 1.80
CA VAL A 67 2.69 2.60 0.60
C VAL A 67 4.06 3.06 0.10
N ALA A 68 5.05 3.21 0.99
CA ALA A 68 6.45 3.40 0.60
C ALA A 68 7.07 2.16 -0.09
N GLY A 69 6.41 1.01 -0.04
CA GLY A 69 6.89 -0.24 -0.61
C GLY A 69 8.08 -0.83 0.11
N GLU A 70 8.25 -0.49 1.40
CA GLU A 70 9.25 -1.15 2.23
C GLU A 70 8.90 -2.63 2.45
N PRO A 71 9.89 -3.52 2.58
CA PRO A 71 9.62 -4.90 2.98
C PRO A 71 8.98 -4.92 4.36
N ALA A 72 7.89 -5.69 4.51
CA ALA A 72 7.37 -6.03 5.82
C ALA A 72 8.45 -6.77 6.61
N GLU A 73 8.79 -6.31 7.82
CA GLU A 73 9.83 -6.89 8.66
C GLU A 73 9.39 -8.24 9.24
N ASP A 74 9.59 -9.34 8.49
CA ASP A 74 9.33 -10.74 8.87
C ASP A 74 8.00 -10.95 9.66
N THR A 75 7.03 -10.08 9.41
CA THR A 75 5.76 -10.03 10.12
C THR A 75 4.81 -10.89 9.32
N GLU A 76 4.41 -12.04 9.89
CA GLU A 76 3.38 -12.88 9.30
C GLU A 76 2.17 -12.02 8.91
N PRO A 77 1.62 -12.17 7.69
CA PRO A 77 0.52 -11.33 7.24
C PRO A 77 -0.61 -11.42 8.26
N GLN A 78 -1.05 -10.26 8.76
CA GLN A 78 -1.91 -10.22 9.94
C GLN A 78 -3.15 -11.09 9.73
N ALA A 79 -3.52 -11.87 10.75
CA ALA A 79 -4.60 -12.85 10.63
C ALA A 79 -5.91 -12.24 10.11
N GLY A 80 -6.18 -10.97 10.43
CA GLY A 80 -7.31 -10.22 9.85
C GLY A 80 -7.24 -10.07 8.33
N VAL A 81 -6.09 -9.67 7.77
CA VAL A 81 -5.86 -9.58 6.32
C VAL A 81 -5.98 -10.96 5.65
N VAL A 82 -5.42 -11.99 6.28
CA VAL A 82 -5.47 -13.37 5.77
C VAL A 82 -6.91 -13.90 5.69
N GLU A 83 -7.73 -13.67 6.72
CA GLU A 83 -9.15 -14.04 6.70
C GLU A 83 -9.96 -13.17 5.71
N CYS A 84 -9.60 -11.89 5.56
CA CYS A 84 -10.19 -11.00 4.54
C CYS A 84 -10.00 -11.57 3.13
N VAL A 85 -8.75 -11.87 2.77
CA VAL A 85 -8.38 -12.40 1.45
C VAL A 85 -9.02 -13.77 1.20
N LYS A 86 -9.09 -14.65 2.20
CA LYS A 86 -9.77 -15.96 2.08
C LYS A 86 -11.28 -15.86 1.81
N GLN A 87 -11.95 -14.81 2.30
CA GLN A 87 -13.38 -14.60 2.07
C GLN A 87 -13.66 -13.92 0.71
N ALA A 88 -12.63 -13.37 0.07
CA ALA A 88 -12.72 -12.61 -1.18
C ALA A 88 -12.33 -13.42 -2.43
N MET A 89 -12.10 -14.73 -2.30
CA MET A 89 -11.69 -15.66 -3.37
C MET A 89 -12.65 -16.85 -3.47
#